data_AF-A0A3B8QWS0-F1
#
_entry.id   AF-A0A3B8QWS0-F1
#
_cell.length_a   1.000
_cell.length_b   1.000
_cell.length_c   1.000
_cell.angle_alpha   90.00
_cell.angle_beta   90.00
_cell.angle_gamma   90.00
#
_symmetry.space_group_name_H-M   'P 1'
#
loop_
_entity.id
_entity.type
_entity.pdbx_description
1 polymer ?
#
loop_
_entity_poly.entity_id
_entity_poly.type
_entity_poly.pdbx_seq_one_letter_code
_entity_poly.pdbx_strand_id
1 'polypeptide(L)' 'MGNGRSLHIVGAGIIGVACALRLQLHGYRVTLIDPNDPGMGCSYGNAGIIQIGACVPVATPGVLRD' A
#
# COMPACT_ATOMS: atom_id res chain seq x y z
N MET A 1 5.79 8.10 -30.53
CA MET A 1 5.60 8.38 -29.09
C MET A 1 5.81 7.07 -28.38
N GLY A 2 6.93 6.94 -27.66
CA GLY A 2 7.57 5.65 -27.37
C GLY A 2 6.70 4.66 -26.60
N ASN A 3 6.89 3.38 -26.91
CA ASN A 3 6.28 2.20 -26.28
C ASN A 3 6.76 2.03 -24.81
N GLY A 4 6.70 3.09 -24.01
CA GLY A 4 7.06 3.07 -22.59
C GLY A 4 6.09 2.14 -21.84
N ARG A 5 6.66 1.19 -21.10
CA ARG A 5 5.89 0.17 -20.35
C ARG A 5 4.91 0.88 -19.41
N SER A 6 3.62 0.79 -19.73
CA SER A 6 2.54 1.40 -18.95
C SER A 6 1.94 0.37 -17.99
N LEU A 7 1.71 0.76 -16.74
CA LEU A 7 1.17 -0.09 -15.69
C LEU A 7 -0.02 0.59 -15.00
N HIS A 8 -1.03 -0.19 -14.64
CA HIS A 8 -2.21 0.26 -13.91
C HIS A 8 -2.21 -0.38 -12.53
N ILE A 9 -2.52 0.42 -11.50
CA ILE A 9 -2.66 -0.04 -10.12
C ILE A 9 -4.10 0.27 -9.68
N VAL A 10 -4.80 -0.75 -9.19
CA VAL A 10 -6.13 -0.59 -8.59
C VAL A 10 -5.96 -0.40 -7.08
N GLY A 11 -6.38 0.77 -6.59
CA GLY A 11 -6.22 1.23 -5.21
C GLY A 11 -5.20 2.36 -5.09
N ALA A 12 -5.66 3.52 -4.61
CA ALA A 12 -4.87 4.72 -4.34
C ALA A 12 -4.62 4.95 -2.83
N GLY A 13 -4.62 3.88 -2.03
CA GLY A 13 -4.13 3.90 -0.65
C GLY A 13 -2.60 3.95 -0.56
N ILE A 14 -2.04 3.99 0.65
CA ILE A 14 -0.60 4.15 0.90
C ILE A 14 0.26 3.11 0.19
N ILE A 15 -0.20 1.85 0.11
CA ILE A 15 0.50 0.77 -0.59
C ILE A 15 0.52 1.02 -2.11
N GLY A 16 -0.63 1.36 -2.70
CA GLY A 16 -0.74 1.64 -4.13
C GLY A 16 0.14 2.82 -4.56
N VAL A 17 0.14 3.91 -3.78
CA VAL A 17 0.99 5.08 -4.02
C VAL A 17 2.47 4.74 -3.88
N ALA A 18 2.87 3.97 -2.86
CA ALA A 18 4.26 3.55 -2.67
C ALA A 18 4.75 2.67 -3.84
N CYS A 19 3.92 1.73 -4.31
CA CYS A 19 4.22 0.94 -5.50
C CYS A 19 4.33 1.81 -6.76
N ALA A 20 3.40 2.76 -6.95
CA ALA A 20 3.41 3.67 -8.09
C ALA A 20 4.70 4.49 -8.15
N LEU A 21 5.11 5.08 -7.02
CA LEU A 21 6.36 5.82 -6.91
C LEU A 21 7.56 4.94 -7.30
N ARG A 22 7.63 3.72 -6.77
CA ARG A 22 8.75 2.82 -7.06
C ARG A 22 8.81 2.47 -8.55
N LEU A 23 7.67 2.21 -9.17
CA LEU A 23 7.59 1.92 -10.61
C LEU A 23 7.93 3.15 -11.47
N GLN A 24 7.49 4.35 -11.08
CA GLN A 24 7.89 5.58 -11.77
C GLN A 24 9.41 5.81 -11.71
N LEU A 25 10.04 5.54 -10.56
CA LEU A 25 11.50 5.60 -10.42
C LEU A 25 12.24 4.59 -11.30
N HIS A 26 11.58 3.50 -11.73
CA HIS A 26 12.10 2.52 -12.68
C HIS A 26 11.73 2.83 -14.15
N GLY A 27 11.18 4.03 -14.42
CA GLY A 27 10.88 4.49 -15.78
C GLY A 27 9.53 4.01 -16.34
N TYR A 28 8.65 3.44 -15.49
CA TYR A 28 7.31 3.05 -15.92
C TYR A 28 6.34 4.23 -15.88
N ARG A 29 5.42 4.27 -16.86
CA ARG A 29 4.25 5.17 -16.79
C ARG A 29 3.18 4.48 -15.97
N VAL A 30 2.80 5.04 -14.83
CA VAL A 30 1.85 4.44 -13.90
C VAL A 30 0.54 5.23 -13.87
N THR A 31 -0.59 4.53 -13.83
CA THR A 31 -1.92 5.12 -13.58
C THR A 31 -2.54 4.43 -12.37
N LEU A 32 -2.93 5.23 -11.37
CA LEU A 32 -3.68 4.77 -10.21
C LEU A 32 -5.18 4.89 -10.50
N ILE A 33 -5.94 3.87 -10.11
CA ILE A 33 -7.40 3.80 -10.30
C ILE A 33 -8.00 3.54 -8.93
N ASP A 34 -8.80 4.47 -8.43
CA ASP A 34 -9.54 4.32 -7.17
C ASP A 34 -10.93 4.94 -7.34
N PRO A 35 -11.99 4.34 -6.77
CA PRO A 35 -13.32 4.94 -6.80
C PRO A 35 -13.44 6.22 -5.95
N ASN A 36 -12.53 6.46 -5.00
CA ASN A 36 -12.53 7.65 -4.15
C ASN A 36 -11.26 8.50 -4.37
N ASP A 37 -11.19 9.64 -3.70
CA ASP A 37 -9.95 10.43 -3.66
C ASP A 37 -8.78 9.61 -3.06
N PRO A 38 -7.53 9.85 -3.51
CA PRO A 38 -6.37 9.13 -3.02
C PRO A 38 -6.25 9.14 -1.49
N GLY A 39 -5.96 7.98 -0.91
CA GLY A 39 -5.78 7.82 0.53
C GLY A 39 -7.07 7.66 1.35
N MET A 40 -8.27 7.83 0.77
CA MET A 40 -9.53 7.86 1.54
C MET A 40 -10.03 6.52 2.09
N GLY A 41 -9.36 5.40 1.79
CA GLY A 41 -9.66 4.08 2.37
C GLY A 41 -9.06 3.88 3.77
N CYS A 42 -8.61 2.65 4.08
CA CYS A 42 -7.93 2.33 5.34
C CYS A 42 -6.73 3.25 5.65
N SER A 43 -6.14 3.86 4.62
CA SER A 43 -5.04 4.81 4.77
C SER A 43 -5.46 6.16 5.39
N TYR A 44 -6.72 6.58 5.35
CA TYR A 44 -7.15 7.84 5.96
C TYR A 44 -7.29 7.70 7.49
N GLY A 45 -7.93 6.62 7.94
CA GLY A 45 -8.20 6.36 9.37
C GLY A 45 -7.09 5.63 10.13
N ASN A 46 -5.86 5.61 9.61
CA ASN A 46 -4.77 4.88 10.25
C ASN A 46 -4.11 5.71 11.37
N ALA A 47 -3.56 5.05 12.39
CA ALA A 47 -2.94 5.71 13.55
C ALA A 47 -1.53 6.30 13.30
N GLY A 48 -0.99 6.16 12.08
CA GLY A 48 0.35 6.64 11.70
C GLY A 48 1.51 5.85 12.28
N ILE A 49 1.25 4.71 12.94
CA ILE A 49 2.28 3.92 13.62
C ILE A 49 3.05 3.06 12.61
N ILE A 50 4.38 3.19 12.60
CA ILE A 50 5.26 2.21 11.95
C ILE A 50 5.45 1.05 12.91
N GLN A 51 4.62 0.01 12.78
CA GLN A 51 4.59 -1.12 13.69
C GLN A 51 5.47 -2.27 13.18
N ILE A 52 6.55 -2.57 13.91
CA ILE A 52 7.46 -3.68 13.59
C ILE A 52 7.03 -4.97 14.33
N GLY A 53 6.40 -4.85 15.50
CA GLY A 53 6.10 -5.98 16.39
C GLY A 53 4.83 -6.77 16.07
N ALA A 54 4.02 -6.32 15.11
CA ALA A 54 2.76 -6.96 14.73
C ALA A 54 2.81 -7.68 13.38
N CYS A 55 4.03 -7.97 12.87
CA CYS A 55 4.20 -8.79 11.66
C CYS A 55 3.83 -10.27 11.90
N VAL A 56 3.85 -10.70 13.15
CA VAL A 56 3.30 -11.97 13.63
C VAL A 56 1.97 -11.72 14.36
N PRO A 57 1.03 -12.66 14.35
CA PRO A 57 -0.20 -12.54 15.12
C PRO A 57 0.12 -12.28 16.60
N VAL A 58 -0.48 -11.25 17.18
CA VAL A 58 -0.33 -10.98 18.62
C VAL A 58 -1.00 -12.08 19.45
N ALA A 59 -2.10 -12.65 18.96
CA ALA A 59 -2.76 -13.80 19.55
C ALA A 59 -2.14 -15.10 19.03
N THR A 60 -1.11 -15.61 19.73
CA THR A 60 -0.59 -16.97 19.52
C THR A 60 -1.00 -17.89 20.68
N PRO A 61 -1.06 -19.21 20.48
CA PRO A 61 -1.43 -20.15 21.55
C PRO A 61 -0.59 -20.04 22.82
N GLY A 62 0.64 -19.49 22.76
CA GLY A 62 1.51 -19.31 23.93
C GLY A 62 1.24 -18.05 24.76
N VAL A 63 0.31 -17.18 24.34
CA VAL A 63 0.00 -15.90 25.02
C VAL A 63 -1.00 -16.09 26.16
N LEU A 64 -1.97 -17.00 26.02
CA LEU A 64 -2.78 -17.46 27.14
C LEU A 64 -2.04 -18.64 27.79
N ARG A 65 -1.64 -18.49 29.05
CA ARG A 65 -1.24 -19.60 29.92
C ARG A 65 -2.05 -19.49 31.20
N ASP A 66 -2.54 -20.63 31.64
CA ASP A 66 -3.17 -20.88 32.94
C ASP A 66 -2.20 -20.61 34.11
#